data_AF-A0AAW8NAK0-F1
#
_entry.id   AF-A0AAW8NAK0-F1
#
_cell.length_a   1.000
_cell.length_b   1.000
_cell.length_c   1.000
_cell.angle_alpha   90.00
_cell.angle_beta   90.00
_cell.angle_gamma   90.00
#
_symmetry.space_group_name_H-M   'P 1'
#
loop_
_entity.id
_entity.type
_entity.pdbx_description
1 polymer ?
#
loop_
_entity_poly.entity_id
_entity_poly.type
_entity_poly.pdbx_seq_one_letter_code
_entity_poly.pdbx_strand_id
1 'polypeptide(L)'
;MSSELAGADLQADLHRVSQVDQLAARVAACVVRGEEVLAGFRDIQLLQWESPAGRAYRDTVALQASALRRALESLMEAKAAVERHSRETLVAGCSYGGRF
;
A
#
# COMPACT_ATOMS: atom_id res chain seq x y z
N MET A 1 -17.05 -21.53 -29.04
CA MET A 1 -16.63 -20.15 -29.38
C MET A 1 -16.99 -19.14 -28.29
N SER A 2 -18.26 -18.79 -28.02
CA SER A 2 -18.59 -17.79 -26.97
C SER A 2 -18.23 -18.22 -25.54
N SER A 3 -18.36 -19.50 -25.22
CA SER A 3 -17.97 -20.05 -23.90
C SER A 3 -16.45 -20.09 -23.67
N GLU A 4 -15.65 -20.18 -24.74
CA GLU A 4 -14.18 -20.21 -24.65
C GLU A 4 -13.61 -18.80 -24.43
N LEU A 5 -14.22 -17.79 -25.07
CA LEU A 5 -13.90 -16.37 -24.85
C LEU A 5 -14.22 -15.94 -23.41
N ALA A 6 -15.40 -16.31 -22.89
CA ALA A 6 -15.77 -16.02 -21.51
C ALA A 6 -14.84 -16.69 -20.47
N GLY A 7 -14.33 -17.89 -20.77
CA GLY A 7 -13.35 -18.59 -19.93
C GLY A 7 -11.97 -17.91 -19.93
N ALA A 8 -11.52 -17.42 -21.10
CA ALA A 8 -10.26 -16.70 -21.23
C ALA A 8 -10.28 -15.35 -20.49
N ASP A 9 -11.38 -14.61 -20.57
CA ASP A 9 -11.56 -13.33 -19.86
C ASP A 9 -11.57 -13.51 -18.34
N LEU A 10 -12.28 -14.53 -17.84
CA LEU A 10 -12.28 -14.87 -16.41
C LEU A 10 -10.89 -15.28 -15.91
N GLN A 11 -10.13 -16.05 -16.70
CA GLN A 11 -8.77 -16.45 -16.34
C GLN A 11 -7.81 -15.24 -16.30
N ALA A 12 -7.96 -14.30 -17.24
CA ALA A 12 -7.20 -13.05 -17.24
C ALA A 12 -7.53 -12.18 -16.02
N ASP A 13 -8.81 -12.10 -15.63
CA ASP A 13 -9.26 -11.37 -14.45
C ASP A 13 -8.73 -11.97 -13.15
N LEU A 14 -8.77 -13.30 -13.01
CA LEU A 14 -8.20 -14.01 -11.86
C LEU A 14 -6.68 -13.79 -11.76
N HIS A 15 -5.97 -13.79 -12.89
CA HIS A 15 -4.54 -13.51 -12.92
C HIS A 15 -4.25 -12.08 -12.44
N ARG A 16 -5.03 -11.09 -12.90
CA ARG A 16 -4.92 -9.69 -12.49
C ARG A 16 -5.21 -9.51 -11.00
N VAL A 17 -6.22 -10.18 -10.45
CA VAL A 17 -6.51 -10.16 -9.00
C VAL A 17 -5.33 -10.70 -8.21
N SER A 18 -4.73 -11.82 -8.64
CA SER A 18 -3.54 -12.36 -7.97
C SER A 18 -2.35 -11.39 -8.00
N GLN A 19 -2.13 -10.68 -9.12
CA GLN A 19 -1.09 -9.65 -9.21
C GLN A 19 -1.36 -8.48 -8.25
N VAL A 20 -2.62 -8.07 -8.11
CA VAL A 20 -3.04 -7.02 -7.16
C VAL A 20 -2.81 -7.47 -5.72
N ASP A 21 -3.14 -8.72 -5.36
CA ASP A 21 -2.91 -9.26 -4.03
C ASP A 21 -1.40 -9.32 -3.69
N GLN A 22 -0.56 -9.71 -4.66
CA GLN A 22 0.89 -9.68 -4.49
C GLN A 22 1.44 -8.26 -4.30
N LEU A 23 0.94 -7.29 -5.06
CA LEU A 23 1.29 -5.89 -4.88
C LEU A 23 0.86 -5.38 -3.51
N ALA A 24 -0.36 -5.69 -3.08
CA ALA A 24 -0.90 -5.34 -1.79
C ALA A 24 -0.05 -5.89 -0.64
N ALA A 25 0.41 -7.13 -0.73
CA ALA A 25 1.32 -7.73 0.24
C ALA A 25 2.67 -7.00 0.29
N ARG A 26 3.23 -6.62 -0.86
CA ARG A 26 4.47 -5.83 -0.94
C ARG A 26 4.31 -4.44 -0.33
N VAL A 27 3.18 -3.77 -0.56
CA VAL A 27 2.87 -2.47 0.04
C VAL A 27 2.73 -2.62 1.55
N ALA A 28 2.01 -3.63 2.04
CA ALA A 28 1.90 -3.90 3.48
C ALA A 28 3.29 -4.09 4.13
N ALA A 29 4.16 -4.89 3.51
CA ALA A 29 5.53 -5.06 4.00
C ALA A 29 6.36 -3.75 3.95
N CYS A 30 6.09 -2.88 2.98
CA CYS A 30 6.71 -1.55 2.91
C CYS A 30 6.24 -0.64 4.04
N VAL A 31 4.95 -0.69 4.39
CA VAL A 31 4.37 0.07 5.51
C VAL A 31 5.00 -0.35 6.83
N VAL A 32 5.11 -1.66 7.09
CA VAL A 32 5.78 -2.18 8.30
C VAL A 32 7.21 -1.67 8.42
N ARG A 33 8.01 -1.74 7.35
CA ARG A 33 9.38 -1.17 7.36
C ARG A 33 9.39 0.35 7.58
N GLY A 34 8.40 1.06 7.06
CA GLY A 34 8.24 2.49 7.32
C GLY A 34 7.94 2.80 8.79
N GLU A 35 7.13 1.98 9.45
CA GLU A 35 6.85 2.09 10.88
C GLU A 35 8.10 1.82 11.73
N GLU A 36 8.95 0.88 11.33
CA GLU A 36 10.27 0.65 11.96
C GLU A 36 11.16 1.90 11.88
N VAL A 37 11.20 2.57 10.72
CA VAL A 37 11.93 3.85 10.56
C VAL A 37 11.34 4.94 11.46
N LEU A 38 10.01 5.04 11.55
CA LEU A 38 9.34 5.97 12.46
C LEU A 38 9.66 5.69 13.93
N ALA A 39 9.80 4.43 14.32
CA ALA A 39 10.25 4.06 15.66
C ALA A 39 11.68 4.56 15.91
N GLY A 40 12.60 4.37 14.95
CA GLY A 40 13.96 4.91 15.04
C GLY A 40 13.99 6.45 15.13
N PHE A 41 13.13 7.14 14.39
CA PHE A 41 12.98 8.59 14.54
C PHE A 41 12.48 9.00 15.93
N ARG A 42 11.57 8.23 16.54
CA ARG A 42 11.13 8.47 17.92
C ARG A 42 12.29 8.30 18.90
N ASP A 43 13.13 7.29 18.71
CA ASP A 43 14.28 7.04 19.59
C ASP A 43 15.29 8.19 19.53
N ILE A 44 15.53 8.76 18.34
CA ILE A 44 16.34 9.99 18.18
C ILE A 44 15.76 11.15 19.00
N GLN A 45 14.43 11.28 19.08
CA GLN A 45 13.80 12.36 19.84
C GLN A 45 13.98 12.24 21.35
N LEU A 46 14.28 11.04 21.85
CA LEU A 46 14.53 10.78 23.27
C LEU A 46 15.98 11.09 23.68
N LEU A 47 16.87 11.33 22.71
CA LEU A 47 18.25 11.70 22.98
C LEU A 47 18.34 13.14 23.51
N GLN A 48 19.07 13.33 24.61
CA GLN A 48 19.28 14.63 25.22
C GLN A 48 20.46 15.35 24.56
N TRP A 49 20.18 16.05 23.47
CA TRP A 49 21.17 16.88 22.77
C TRP A 49 20.95 18.36 23.07
N GLU A 50 21.91 18.97 23.78
CA GLU A 50 21.83 20.37 24.20
C GLU A 50 22.55 21.35 23.27
N SER A 51 23.30 20.85 22.28
CA SER A 51 23.99 21.70 21.31
C SER A 51 23.00 22.29 20.28
N PRO A 52 23.27 23.50 19.73
CA PRO A 52 22.45 24.05 18.63
C PRO A 52 22.35 23.12 17.42
N ALA A 53 23.45 22.43 17.08
CA ALA A 53 23.47 21.45 16.01
C ALA A 53 22.56 20.25 16.30
N GLY A 54 22.55 19.78 17.55
CA GLY A 54 21.69 18.68 17.97
C GLY A 54 20.20 19.03 17.92
N ARG A 55 19.83 20.25 18.34
CA ARG A 55 18.45 20.74 18.19
C ARG A 55 18.02 20.81 16.72
N ALA A 56 18.83 21.40 15.85
CA ALA A 56 18.53 21.50 14.42
C ALA A 56 18.34 20.12 13.74
N TYR A 57 19.15 19.13 14.12
CA TYR A 57 18.97 17.76 13.65
C TYR A 57 17.63 17.16 14.11
N ARG A 58 17.29 17.30 15.40
CA ARG A 58 16.03 16.80 15.94
C ARG A 58 14.81 17.43 15.26
N ASP A 59 14.86 18.72 14.97
CA ASP A 59 13.79 19.43 14.23
C ASP A 59 13.64 18.85 12.81
N THR A 60 14.77 18.59 12.14
CA THR A 60 14.76 17.95 10.81
C THR A 60 14.17 16.55 10.86
N VAL A 61 14.54 15.74 11.85
CA VAL A 61 13.98 14.39 12.04
C VAL A 61 12.48 14.44 12.33
N ALA A 62 12.01 15.42 13.11
CA ALA A 62 10.57 15.61 13.35
C ALA A 62 9.81 15.93 12.07
N LEU A 63 10.37 16.79 11.20
CA LEU A 63 9.80 17.08 9.89
C LEU A 63 9.73 15.81 9.01
N GLN A 64 10.83 15.06 8.93
CA GLN A 64 10.89 13.81 8.15
C GLN A 64 9.90 12.75 8.68
N ALA A 65 9.77 12.62 10.01
CA ALA A 65 8.78 11.73 10.61
C ALA A 65 7.34 12.11 10.21
N SER A 66 7.03 13.41 10.16
CA SER A 66 5.71 13.88 9.73
C SER A 66 5.44 13.58 8.25
N ALA A 67 6.44 13.75 7.39
CA ALA A 67 6.34 13.47 5.96
C ALA A 67 6.17 11.95 5.70
N LEU A 68 6.96 11.13 6.40
CA LEU A 68 6.90 9.67 6.28
C LEU A 68 5.53 9.14 6.72
N ARG A 69 4.97 9.59 7.85
CA ARG A 69 3.63 9.18 8.29
C ARG A 69 2.57 9.41 7.21
N ARG A 70 2.53 10.62 6.63
CA ARG A 70 1.57 10.95 5.55
C ARG A 70 1.77 10.06 4.33
N ALA A 71 3.02 9.77 3.97
CA ALA A 71 3.33 8.87 2.86
C ALA A 71 2.83 7.44 3.12
N LEU A 72 3.00 6.93 4.34
CA LEU A 72 2.50 5.59 4.72
C LEU A 72 0.96 5.53 4.70
N GLU A 73 0.29 6.56 5.23
CA GLU A 73 -1.17 6.69 5.16
C GLU A 73 -1.65 6.68 3.70
N SER A 74 -1.03 7.48 2.82
CA SER A 74 -1.36 7.51 1.39
C SER A 74 -1.14 6.16 0.69
N LEU A 75 -0.07 5.42 1.06
CA LEU A 75 0.17 4.08 0.52
C LEU A 75 -0.91 3.08 0.95
N MET A 76 -1.37 3.15 2.19
CA MET A 76 -2.45 2.30 2.69
C MET A 76 -3.78 2.60 2.01
N GLU A 77 -4.11 3.88 1.81
CA GLU A 77 -5.30 4.31 1.08
C GLU A 77 -5.26 3.84 -0.39
N ALA A 78 -4.13 4.04 -1.07
CA ALA A 78 -3.94 3.59 -2.45
C ALA A 78 -4.08 2.07 -2.57
N LYS A 79 -3.46 1.31 -1.66
CA LYS A 79 -3.61 -0.16 -1.59
C LYS A 79 -5.09 -0.55 -1.48
N ALA A 80 -5.81 0.04 -0.53
CA ALA A 80 -7.23 -0.28 -0.31
C ALA A 80 -8.10 0.06 -1.53
N ALA A 81 -7.81 1.18 -2.21
CA ALA A 81 -8.53 1.57 -3.43
C ALA A 81 -8.28 0.57 -4.58
N VAL A 82 -7.03 0.15 -4.79
CA VAL A 82 -6.67 -0.82 -5.83
C VAL A 82 -7.27 -2.21 -5.54
N GLU A 83 -7.19 -2.70 -4.31
CA GLU A 83 -7.82 -3.97 -3.91
C GLU A 83 -9.34 -3.95 -4.13
N ARG A 84 -9.99 -2.85 -3.76
CA ARG A 84 -11.44 -2.67 -3.97
C ARG A 84 -11.78 -2.70 -5.46
N HIS A 85 -11.09 -1.90 -6.27
CA HIS A 85 -11.32 -1.84 -7.71
C HIS A 85 -11.09 -3.19 -8.40
N SER A 86 -10.06 -3.93 -7.98
CA SER A 86 -9.77 -5.27 -8.50
C SER A 86 -10.93 -6.25 -8.20
N ARG A 87 -11.45 -6.25 -6.98
CA ARG A 87 -12.61 -7.07 -6.58
C ARG A 87 -13.88 -6.70 -7.34
N GLU A 88 -14.17 -5.40 -7.46
CA GLU A 88 -15.32 -4.90 -8.21
C GLU A 88 -15.27 -5.35 -9.67
N THR A 89 -14.08 -5.30 -10.30
CA THR A 89 -13.92 -5.74 -11.69
C THR A 89 -14.13 -7.24 -11.83
N LEU A 90 -13.59 -8.06 -10.91
CA LEU A 90 -13.80 -9.51 -10.94
C LEU A 90 -15.29 -9.86 -10.79
N VAL A 91 -16.00 -9.22 -9.85
CA VAL A 91 -17.44 -9.44 -9.64
C VAL A 91 -18.24 -9.06 -10.89
N ALA A 92 -17.88 -7.95 -11.55
CA ALA A 92 -18.51 -7.54 -12.80
C ALA A 92 -18.30 -8.56 -13.93
N GLY A 93 -17.09 -9.10 -14.08
CA GLY A 93 -16.76 -10.15 -15.06
C GLY A 93 -17.56 -11.44 -14.81
N CYS A 94 -17.62 -11.91 -13.56
CA CYS A 94 -18.40 -13.10 -13.19
C CYS A 94 -19.91 -12.91 -13.41
N SER A 95 -20.44 -11.70 -13.18
CA SER A 95 -21.87 -11.40 -13.35
C SER A 95 -22.31 -11.36 -14.82
N TYR A 96 -21.37 -11.12 -15.75
CA TYR A 96 -21.65 -11.09 -17.19
C TYR A 96 -21.67 -12.50 -17.82
N GLY A 97 -20.91 -13.45 -17.26
CA GLY A 97 -20.85 -14.85 -17.73
C GLY A 97 -22.08 -15.72 -17.40
N GLY A 98 -23.01 -15.24 -16.57
CA GLY A 98 -24.19 -16.00 -16.10
C GLY A 98 -25.50 -15.71 -16.84
N ARG A 99 -25.49 -14.92 -17.92
CA ARG A 99 -26.70 -14.63 -18.72
C ARG A 99 -26.65 -15.30 -20.09
N PHE A 100 -26.71 -16.63 -20.16
CA PHE A 100 -27.23 -17.39 -21.30
C PHE A 100 -27.68 -18.77 -20.83
#